data_AF-E5QCE5-F1
#
_entry.id   AF-E5QCE5-F1
#
_cell.length_a   1.000
_cell.length_b   1.000
_cell.length_c   1.000
_cell.angle_alpha   90.00
_cell.angle_beta   90.00
_cell.angle_gamma   90.00
#
_symmetry.space_group_name_H-M   'P 1'
#
loop_
_entity.id
_entity.type
_entity.pdbx_description
1 polymer ?
#
loop_
_entity_poly.entity_id
_entity_poly.type
_entity_poly.pdbx_seq_one_letter_code
_entity_poly.pdbx_strand_id
1 'polypeptide(L)'
;MHFQRSITVCVLLKYTLACIPTQQVDSNSPGGTGGTGGTGGNGVTTTSALSTTTASTTTTTTTIATTTTTVTEEPFPCTVCQKAYDTSCKGFGIPNLLQWCPTAAELGIKYIVGLLPLFPFLPSDTCSTVVICPLGTTVFYSFLGLETPGVSPIIAWCKQSGPDAGNWFTGTEFLKFQLVSLVCRPIISG
;
A
#
# COMPACT_ATOMS: atom_id res chain seq x y z
N MET A 1 -29.63 -24.97 -28.27
CA MET A 1 -28.30 -24.52 -28.72
C MET A 1 -27.46 -24.22 -27.48
N HIS A 2 -26.62 -25.17 -27.05
CA HIS A 2 -25.76 -25.03 -25.87
C HIS A 2 -24.58 -24.12 -26.22
N PHE A 3 -24.56 -22.90 -25.69
CA PHE A 3 -23.50 -21.93 -25.94
C PHE A 3 -22.40 -22.08 -24.89
N GLN A 4 -21.50 -23.04 -25.13
CA GLN A 4 -20.29 -23.24 -24.34
C GLN A 4 -19.24 -22.18 -24.78
N ARG A 5 -19.23 -21.01 -24.15
CA ARG A 5 -18.18 -20.01 -24.38
C ARG A 5 -16.93 -20.37 -23.60
N SER A 6 -15.98 -20.95 -24.34
CA SER A 6 -14.60 -21.22 -23.96
C SER A 6 -13.94 -20.01 -23.32
N ILE A 7 -13.46 -20.18 -22.09
CA ILE A 7 -12.64 -19.22 -21.36
C ILE A 7 -11.24 -19.29 -21.97
N THR A 8 -10.97 -18.43 -22.96
CA THR A 8 -9.62 -18.23 -23.48
C THR A 8 -8.83 -17.41 -22.48
N VAL A 9 -8.18 -18.11 -21.53
CA VAL A 9 -7.17 -17.58 -20.62
C VAL A 9 -5.92 -17.25 -21.46
N CYS A 10 -5.90 -16.06 -22.07
CA CYS A 10 -4.69 -15.49 -22.66
C CYS A 10 -3.79 -14.96 -21.53
N VAL A 11 -3.09 -15.86 -20.85
CA VAL A 11 -1.88 -15.53 -20.09
C VAL A 11 -0.77 -15.27 -21.12
N LEU A 12 -0.82 -14.09 -21.75
CA LEU A 12 0.30 -13.57 -22.52
C LEU A 12 1.23 -12.84 -21.56
N LEU A 13 1.85 -13.63 -20.68
CA LEU A 13 2.94 -13.23 -19.82
C LEU A 13 4.19 -13.06 -20.71
N LYS A 14 4.29 -11.90 -21.38
CA LYS A 14 5.48 -11.50 -22.13
C LYS A 14 6.60 -11.19 -21.13
N TYR A 15 7.34 -12.23 -20.78
CA TYR A 15 8.64 -12.17 -20.11
C TYR A 15 9.65 -11.48 -21.04
N THR A 16 9.79 -10.15 -20.94
CA THR A 16 11.03 -9.50 -21.38
C THR A 16 12.04 -9.59 -20.25
N LEU A 17 12.96 -10.54 -20.38
CA LEU A 17 14.20 -10.64 -19.61
C LEU A 17 14.99 -9.34 -19.80
N ALA A 18 14.98 -8.46 -18.81
CA ALA A 18 15.89 -7.32 -18.78
C ALA A 18 17.24 -7.78 -18.19
N CYS A 19 18.29 -7.65 -18.98
CA CYS A 19 19.66 -8.07 -18.67
C CYS A 19 20.24 -7.30 -17.48
N ILE A 20 20.84 -8.01 -16.52
CA ILE A 20 21.63 -7.42 -15.43
C ILE A 20 23.09 -7.30 -15.92
N PRO A 21 23.68 -6.10 -15.99
CA PRO A 21 25.08 -5.93 -16.35
C PRO A 21 25.98 -6.38 -15.19
N THR A 22 26.77 -7.44 -15.40
CA THR A 22 27.86 -7.85 -14.52
C THR A 22 29.09 -7.02 -14.90
N GLN A 23 29.55 -6.15 -14.02
CA GLN A 23 30.83 -5.46 -14.16
C GLN A 23 31.87 -6.27 -13.37
N GLN A 24 32.79 -6.91 -14.09
CA GLN A 24 33.98 -7.55 -13.54
C GLN A 24 35.02 -6.46 -13.23
N VAL A 25 35.49 -6.37 -11.99
CA VAL A 25 36.61 -5.50 -11.61
C VAL A 25 37.90 -6.32 -11.58
N ASP A 26 38.82 -6.02 -12.49
CA ASP A 26 40.13 -6.65 -12.54
C ASP A 26 40.98 -6.21 -11.33
N SER A 27 41.54 -7.20 -10.63
CA SER A 27 42.48 -7.00 -9.53
C SER A 27 43.85 -6.63 -10.08
N ASN A 28 44.20 -5.34 -10.08
CA ASN A 28 45.57 -4.95 -10.40
C ASN A 28 46.45 -5.08 -9.15
N SER A 29 47.44 -5.96 -9.26
CA SER A 29 48.33 -6.44 -8.19
C SER A 29 49.34 -5.37 -7.73
N PRO A 30 49.77 -5.38 -6.46
CA PRO A 30 50.76 -4.44 -5.92
C PRO A 30 52.18 -4.92 -6.18
N GLY A 31 53.05 -4.05 -6.71
CA GLY A 31 54.47 -4.37 -6.89
C GLY A 31 55.37 -3.13 -6.92
N GLY A 32 56.49 -3.21 -6.21
CA GLY A 32 57.67 -2.31 -6.34
C GLY A 32 57.66 -1.15 -5.34
N THR A 33 58.24 -1.23 -4.13
CA THR A 33 59.63 -1.53 -3.71
C THR A 33 60.62 -0.39 -4.00
N GLY A 34 61.18 0.19 -2.92
CA GLY A 34 62.40 1.03 -2.89
C GLY A 34 62.11 2.48 -2.50
N GLY A 35 62.82 3.14 -1.58
CA GLY A 35 63.99 2.83 -0.75
C GLY A 35 64.14 4.00 0.25
N THR A 36 64.41 3.72 1.52
CA THR A 36 65.74 3.83 2.18
C THR A 36 66.14 5.26 2.60
N GLY A 37 66.17 5.47 3.93
CA GLY A 37 66.77 6.61 4.62
C GLY A 37 65.93 6.92 5.88
N GLY A 38 66.37 6.77 7.12
CA GLY A 38 67.70 6.64 7.68
C GLY A 38 67.75 7.56 8.91
N THR A 39 68.11 6.99 10.07
CA THR A 39 68.62 7.68 11.28
C THR A 39 67.62 8.05 12.39
N GLY A 40 67.75 7.37 13.53
CA GLY A 40 67.87 8.03 14.84
C GLY A 40 66.66 8.00 15.76
N GLY A 41 66.78 7.29 16.88
CA GLY A 41 65.94 7.56 18.06
C GLY A 41 65.57 6.32 18.88
N ASN A 42 66.48 5.89 19.77
CA ASN A 42 66.16 4.97 20.86
C ASN A 42 65.18 5.66 21.82
N GLY A 43 63.92 5.19 21.84
CA GLY A 43 62.90 5.68 22.75
C GLY A 43 61.85 4.61 22.96
N VAL A 44 62.16 3.65 23.83
CA VAL A 44 61.23 2.63 24.32
C VAL A 44 60.18 3.35 25.18
N THR A 45 59.05 3.70 24.56
CA THR A 45 57.85 4.05 25.31
C THR A 45 56.69 3.22 24.78
N THR A 46 56.39 2.18 25.54
CA THR A 46 55.25 1.28 25.40
C THR A 46 53.95 2.05 25.57
N THR A 47 53.45 2.69 24.51
CA THR A 47 52.08 3.23 24.52
C THR A 47 51.20 2.24 23.77
N SER A 48 50.46 1.43 24.53
CA SER A 48 49.36 0.60 24.05
C SER A 48 48.36 1.46 23.29
N ALA A 49 48.48 1.49 21.96
CA ALA A 49 47.50 2.11 21.09
C ALA A 49 46.27 1.20 21.04
N LEU A 50 45.24 1.61 21.77
CA LEU A 50 43.88 1.11 21.69
C LEU A 50 43.44 1.07 20.22
N SER A 51 43.15 -0.11 19.70
CA SER A 51 42.68 -0.31 18.33
C SER A 51 41.24 0.20 18.18
N THR A 52 41.10 1.44 17.76
CA THR A 52 39.82 2.01 17.32
C THR A 52 39.39 1.30 16.04
N THR A 53 38.44 0.38 16.15
CA THR A 53 37.80 -0.24 14.98
C THR A 53 36.75 0.73 14.44
N THR A 54 37.09 1.44 13.37
CA THR A 54 36.16 2.29 12.63
C THR A 54 35.11 1.41 11.97
N ALA A 55 33.89 1.39 12.49
CA ALA A 55 32.75 0.78 11.82
C ALA A 55 32.39 1.62 10.58
N SER A 56 32.72 1.11 9.39
CA SER A 56 32.18 1.66 8.13
C SER A 56 30.70 1.33 8.03
N THR A 57 29.84 2.27 8.37
CA THR A 57 28.41 2.22 8.04
C THR A 57 28.21 2.57 6.57
N THR A 58 27.85 1.59 5.75
CA THR A 58 27.41 1.81 4.37
C THR A 58 25.93 2.19 4.37
N THR A 59 25.61 3.45 4.11
CA THR A 59 24.22 3.92 3.95
C THR A 59 23.81 3.71 2.50
N THR A 60 23.03 2.67 2.22
CA THR A 60 22.41 2.47 0.90
C THR A 60 21.19 3.37 0.78
N THR A 61 21.30 4.48 0.04
CA THR A 61 20.17 5.34 -0.30
C THR A 61 19.48 4.80 -1.54
N THR A 62 18.35 4.11 -1.37
CA THR A 62 17.52 3.66 -2.49
C THR A 62 16.53 4.76 -2.86
N THR A 63 16.79 5.48 -3.95
CA THR A 63 15.85 6.46 -4.51
C THR A 63 14.76 5.70 -5.27
N ILE A 64 13.61 5.50 -4.64
CA ILE A 64 12.43 4.91 -5.30
C ILE A 64 11.84 5.99 -6.21
N ALA A 65 11.70 5.70 -7.50
CA ALA A 65 11.04 6.59 -8.45
C ALA A 65 9.53 6.63 -8.18
N THR A 66 9.06 7.70 -7.54
CA THR A 66 7.63 7.96 -7.36
C THR A 66 6.99 8.25 -8.72
N THR A 67 6.27 7.27 -9.27
CA THR A 67 5.48 7.48 -10.48
C THR A 67 4.19 8.19 -10.08
N THR A 68 4.11 9.50 -10.32
CA THR A 68 2.89 10.27 -10.11
C THR A 68 1.94 10.04 -11.29
N THR A 69 1.15 8.96 -11.25
CA THR A 69 -0.01 8.85 -12.13
C THR A 69 -1.07 9.81 -11.64
N THR A 70 -1.44 10.80 -12.45
CA THR A 70 -2.66 11.59 -12.26
C THR A 70 -3.84 10.66 -12.56
N VAL A 71 -4.23 9.86 -11.57
CA VAL A 71 -5.45 9.06 -11.65
C VAL A 71 -6.61 10.04 -11.53
N THR A 72 -7.20 10.40 -12.67
CA THR A 72 -8.48 11.10 -12.69
C THR A 72 -9.50 10.17 -12.04
N GLU A 73 -9.93 10.50 -10.82
CA GLU A 73 -10.98 9.77 -10.12
C GLU A 73 -12.22 9.73 -11.01
N GLU A 74 -12.74 8.53 -11.30
CA GLU A 74 -14.02 8.41 -12.01
C GLU A 74 -15.10 9.17 -11.22
N PRO A 75 -16.02 9.89 -11.89
CA PRO A 75 -17.07 10.60 -11.20
C PRO A 75 -17.85 9.66 -10.28
N PHE A 76 -18.05 10.09 -9.04
CA PHE A 76 -18.82 9.34 -8.07
C PHE A 76 -20.26 9.15 -8.58
N PRO A 77 -20.71 7.92 -8.85
CA PRO A 77 -21.93 7.67 -9.61
C PRO A 77 -23.20 7.72 -8.77
N CYS A 78 -23.07 7.76 -7.44
CA CYS A 78 -24.20 7.65 -6.54
C CYS A 78 -24.78 9.03 -6.24
N THR A 79 -26.09 9.17 -6.40
CA THR A 79 -26.74 10.50 -6.33
C THR A 79 -27.18 10.89 -4.92
N VAL A 80 -27.49 9.90 -4.08
CA VAL A 80 -28.03 10.10 -2.72
C VAL A 80 -26.98 9.81 -1.65
N CYS A 81 -26.10 8.86 -1.91
CA CYS A 81 -25.08 8.40 -0.97
C CYS A 81 -23.89 9.35 -0.98
N GLN A 82 -23.22 9.53 0.16
CA GLN A 82 -21.88 10.15 0.18
C GLN A 82 -20.81 9.06 -0.07
N LYS A 83 -19.54 9.44 -0.23
CA LYS A 83 -18.45 8.45 -0.31
C LYS A 83 -18.38 7.67 1.00
N ALA A 84 -18.38 6.34 0.93
CA ALA A 84 -18.27 5.46 2.11
C ALA A 84 -16.90 5.60 2.79
N TYR A 85 -15.87 5.76 1.95
CA TYR A 85 -14.49 5.88 2.42
C TYR A 85 -14.18 7.31 2.87
N ASP A 86 -13.49 7.43 3.99
CA ASP A 86 -13.14 8.72 4.60
C ASP A 86 -12.26 9.56 3.66
N THR A 87 -12.78 10.73 3.27
CA THR A 87 -12.10 11.71 2.41
C THR A 87 -11.08 12.56 3.16
N SER A 88 -10.99 12.38 4.48
CA SER A 88 -9.96 12.98 5.33
C SER A 88 -8.58 12.36 5.07
N CYS A 89 -8.53 11.14 4.52
CA CYS A 89 -7.29 10.48 4.15
C CYS A 89 -6.53 11.23 3.08
N LYS A 90 -5.26 11.55 3.38
CA LYS A 90 -4.36 12.32 2.50
C LYS A 90 -3.28 11.47 1.85
N GLY A 91 -3.20 10.19 2.18
CA GLY A 91 -2.22 9.27 1.63
C GLY A 91 -1.17 8.85 2.65
N PHE A 92 -0.15 8.14 2.15
CA PHE A 92 0.88 7.55 2.98
C PHE A 92 1.67 8.58 3.81
N GLY A 93 1.80 8.33 5.11
CA GLY A 93 2.63 9.13 6.03
C GLY A 93 2.02 10.44 6.54
N ILE A 94 0.76 10.76 6.22
CA ILE A 94 0.09 11.99 6.68
C ILE A 94 -1.04 11.65 7.67
N PRO A 95 -1.09 12.21 8.88
CA PRO A 95 -0.17 13.22 9.45
C PRO A 95 1.15 12.63 9.98
N ASN A 96 1.21 11.31 10.20
CA ASN A 96 2.42 10.60 10.63
C ASN A 96 2.38 9.13 10.17
N LEU A 97 3.49 8.41 10.30
CA LEU A 97 3.61 7.00 9.89
C LEU A 97 2.76 6.00 10.72
N LEU A 98 2.12 6.44 11.81
CA LEU A 98 1.31 5.58 12.68
C LEU A 98 -0.21 5.79 12.51
N GLN A 99 -0.65 6.96 12.06
CA GLN A 99 -2.06 7.32 11.90
C GLN A 99 -2.42 7.75 10.48
N TRP A 100 -1.55 7.46 9.51
CA TRP A 100 -1.87 7.70 8.12
C TRP A 100 -2.99 6.78 7.62
N CYS A 101 -3.67 7.24 6.58
CA CYS A 101 -4.58 6.40 5.83
C CYS A 101 -4.46 6.68 4.33
N PRO A 102 -4.47 5.63 3.49
CA PRO A 102 -4.41 5.77 2.05
C PRO A 102 -5.68 6.45 1.56
N THR A 103 -5.55 7.22 0.49
CA THR A 103 -6.67 7.84 -0.22
C THR A 103 -7.52 6.79 -0.93
N ALA A 104 -8.78 7.10 -1.20
CA ALA A 104 -9.66 6.21 -1.97
C ALA A 104 -9.10 5.87 -3.37
N ALA A 105 -8.39 6.81 -3.99
CA ALA A 105 -7.74 6.63 -5.28
C ALA A 105 -6.58 5.63 -5.21
N GLU A 106 -5.73 5.70 -4.17
CA GLU A 106 -4.63 4.74 -3.95
C GLU A 106 -5.16 3.32 -3.69
N LEU A 107 -6.31 3.20 -3.02
CA LEU A 107 -6.99 1.93 -2.80
C LEU A 107 -7.72 1.40 -4.04
N GLY A 108 -7.88 2.22 -5.07
CA GLY A 108 -8.71 1.89 -6.23
C GLY A 108 -10.18 1.64 -5.84
N ILE A 109 -10.69 2.33 -4.81
CA ILE A 109 -12.09 2.18 -4.38
C ILE A 109 -12.99 2.64 -5.52
N LYS A 110 -13.81 1.71 -6.01
CA LYS A 110 -14.81 1.98 -7.03
C LYS A 110 -16.20 1.92 -6.43
N TYR A 111 -17.01 2.88 -6.83
CA TYR A 111 -18.42 2.93 -6.51
C TYR A 111 -19.19 2.52 -7.76
N ILE A 112 -20.16 1.63 -7.59
CA ILE A 112 -21.01 1.14 -8.67
C ILE A 112 -22.44 1.19 -8.22
N VAL A 113 -23.27 1.85 -9.02
CA VAL A 113 -24.71 1.87 -8.82
C VAL A 113 -25.30 0.62 -9.45
N GLY A 114 -26.07 -0.11 -8.68
CA GLY A 114 -26.76 -1.30 -9.14
C GLY A 114 -26.39 -2.58 -8.39
N LEU A 115 -26.98 -3.67 -8.86
CA LEU A 115 -26.66 -5.01 -8.39
C LEU A 115 -25.21 -5.35 -8.77
N LEU A 116 -24.35 -5.56 -7.78
CA LEU A 116 -23.04 -6.15 -8.04
C LEU A 116 -23.23 -7.52 -8.67
N PRO A 117 -22.59 -7.83 -9.82
CA PRO A 117 -22.71 -9.14 -10.44
C PRO A 117 -22.33 -10.29 -9.52
N LEU A 118 -21.46 -10.03 -8.54
CA LEU A 118 -21.00 -11.00 -7.54
C LEU A 118 -21.95 -11.16 -6.34
N PHE A 119 -22.92 -10.26 -6.16
CA PHE A 119 -23.78 -10.22 -4.97
C PHE A 119 -25.26 -10.07 -5.35
N PRO A 120 -25.94 -11.17 -5.72
CA PRO A 120 -27.35 -11.17 -6.13
C PRO A 120 -28.32 -10.81 -5.00
N PHE A 121 -27.84 -10.73 -3.76
CA PHE A 121 -28.63 -10.44 -2.57
C PHE A 121 -28.80 -8.95 -2.27
N LEU A 122 -28.07 -8.08 -2.97
CA LEU A 122 -28.23 -6.63 -2.81
C LEU A 122 -29.42 -6.15 -3.63
N PRO A 123 -30.17 -5.14 -3.20
CA PRO A 123 -31.21 -4.57 -4.03
C PRO A 123 -30.61 -3.80 -5.22
N SER A 124 -31.32 -3.81 -6.35
CA SER A 124 -30.86 -3.19 -7.59
C SER A 124 -30.69 -1.66 -7.50
N ASP A 125 -31.31 -1.02 -6.52
CA ASP A 125 -31.19 0.43 -6.30
C ASP A 125 -30.28 0.76 -5.10
N THR A 126 -29.07 0.20 -5.13
CA THR A 126 -28.01 0.51 -4.17
C THR A 126 -26.74 0.96 -4.86
N CYS A 127 -26.09 1.94 -4.24
CA CYS A 127 -24.72 2.32 -4.50
C CYS A 127 -23.82 1.39 -3.70
N SER A 128 -23.02 0.59 -4.37
CA SER A 128 -22.19 -0.41 -3.71
C SER A 128 -20.71 -0.16 -4.00
N THR A 129 -19.87 -0.52 -3.04
CA THR A 129 -18.42 -0.37 -3.14
C THR A 129 -17.72 -1.50 -2.43
N VAL A 130 -16.53 -1.84 -2.92
CA VAL A 130 -15.65 -2.84 -2.30
C VAL A 130 -14.39 -2.12 -1.85
N VAL A 131 -14.09 -2.22 -0.55
CA VAL A 131 -12.91 -1.61 0.04
C VAL A 131 -11.91 -2.72 0.36
N ILE A 132 -10.75 -2.63 -0.27
CA ILE A 132 -9.64 -3.57 -0.08
C ILE A 132 -8.46 -2.78 0.49
N CYS A 133 -8.22 -2.93 1.79
CA CYS A 133 -7.08 -2.29 2.42
C CYS A 133 -5.76 -2.98 2.01
N PRO A 134 -4.67 -2.22 1.78
CA PRO A 134 -3.37 -2.74 1.40
C PRO A 134 -2.74 -3.55 2.52
N LEU A 135 -1.77 -4.38 2.17
CA LEU A 135 -1.04 -5.20 3.11
C LEU A 135 -0.36 -4.32 4.19
N GLY A 136 -0.49 -4.73 5.46
CA GLY A 136 0.00 -3.97 6.62
C GLY A 136 -0.99 -2.94 7.18
N THR A 137 -2.17 -2.79 6.56
CA THR A 137 -3.26 -1.97 7.08
C THR A 137 -4.48 -2.83 7.41
N THR A 138 -5.34 -2.34 8.29
CA THR A 138 -6.63 -2.94 8.62
C THR A 138 -7.74 -1.94 8.34
N VAL A 139 -8.93 -2.43 7.98
CA VAL A 139 -10.11 -1.58 7.84
C VAL A 139 -10.63 -1.23 9.23
N PHE A 140 -11.05 0.02 9.40
CA PHE A 140 -11.79 0.50 10.56
C PHE A 140 -13.18 0.94 10.10
N TYR A 141 -14.19 0.38 10.75
CA TYR A 141 -15.58 0.76 10.59
C TYR A 141 -15.93 1.85 11.59
N SER A 142 -16.41 2.99 11.12
CA SER A 142 -17.03 3.98 12.00
C SER A 142 -18.53 3.70 12.08
N PHE A 143 -18.98 3.17 13.21
CA PHE A 143 -20.39 2.91 13.50
C PHE A 143 -20.90 3.99 14.48
N LEU A 144 -21.62 5.00 13.98
CA LEU A 144 -22.12 6.12 14.77
C LEU A 144 -21.03 6.80 15.64
N GLY A 145 -19.79 6.87 15.15
CA GLY A 145 -18.65 7.46 15.85
C GLY A 145 -17.83 6.49 16.70
N LEU A 146 -18.26 5.22 16.84
CA LEU A 146 -17.43 4.16 17.39
C LEU A 146 -16.61 3.52 16.27
N GLU A 147 -15.29 3.65 16.32
CA GLU A 147 -14.39 3.00 15.39
C GLU A 147 -14.07 1.57 15.85
N THR A 148 -14.33 0.60 14.99
CA THR A 148 -14.07 -0.82 15.26
C THR A 148 -13.22 -1.44 14.15
N PRO A 149 -12.19 -2.23 14.49
CA PRO A 149 -11.36 -2.89 13.49
C PRO A 149 -12.15 -4.00 12.79
N GLY A 150 -11.92 -4.14 11.50
CA GLY A 150 -12.56 -5.11 10.63
C GLY A 150 -11.59 -5.89 9.77
N VAL A 151 -12.16 -6.78 8.96
CA VAL A 151 -11.40 -7.56 7.98
C VAL A 151 -11.56 -6.96 6.58
N SER A 152 -10.45 -6.81 5.85
CA SER A 152 -10.47 -6.54 4.41
C SER A 152 -10.35 -7.86 3.62
N PRO A 153 -10.99 -8.00 2.44
CA PRO A 153 -11.86 -7.02 1.76
C PRO A 153 -13.25 -6.95 2.39
N ILE A 154 -13.88 -5.77 2.32
CA ILE A 154 -15.25 -5.57 2.78
C ILE A 154 -16.12 -4.90 1.72
N ILE A 155 -17.41 -5.19 1.78
CA ILE A 155 -18.42 -4.59 0.93
C ILE A 155 -19.26 -3.65 1.76
N ALA A 156 -19.43 -2.44 1.24
CA ALA A 156 -20.40 -1.50 1.73
C ALA A 156 -21.39 -1.18 0.62
N TRP A 157 -22.64 -1.01 0.98
CA TRP A 157 -23.73 -0.65 0.09
C TRP A 157 -24.59 0.40 0.73
N CYS A 158 -25.07 1.34 -0.05
CA CYS A 158 -25.92 2.44 0.38
C CYS A 158 -27.18 2.46 -0.47
N LYS A 159 -28.33 2.56 0.20
CA LYS A 159 -29.63 2.66 -0.48
C LYS A 159 -29.75 4.01 -1.17
N GLN A 160 -30.19 3.99 -2.43
CA GLN A 160 -30.49 5.23 -3.15
C GLN A 160 -31.95 5.65 -2.97
N SER A 161 -32.83 4.72 -2.62
CA SER A 161 -34.24 4.98 -2.33
C SER A 161 -34.70 4.27 -1.05
N GLY A 162 -35.83 4.74 -0.52
CA GLY A 162 -36.45 4.22 0.69
C GLY A 162 -36.07 5.00 1.96
N PRO A 163 -36.53 4.53 3.14
CA PRO A 163 -36.35 5.23 4.41
C PRO A 163 -34.88 5.31 4.85
N ASP A 164 -34.08 4.33 4.42
CA ASP A 164 -32.65 4.24 4.74
C ASP A 164 -31.76 4.88 3.66
N ALA A 165 -32.32 5.62 2.71
CA ALA A 165 -31.57 6.19 1.59
C ALA A 165 -30.47 7.16 2.08
N GLY A 166 -29.28 7.06 1.48
CA GLY A 166 -28.11 7.87 1.84
C GLY A 166 -27.26 7.29 2.98
N ASN A 167 -27.74 6.25 3.67
CA ASN A 167 -26.99 5.55 4.70
C ASN A 167 -26.21 4.37 4.12
N TRP A 168 -24.95 4.24 4.55
CA TRP A 168 -24.12 3.08 4.23
C TRP A 168 -24.39 1.93 5.18
N PHE A 169 -24.33 0.72 4.65
CA PHE A 169 -24.45 -0.52 5.38
C PHE A 169 -23.38 -1.50 4.92
N THR A 170 -22.98 -2.41 5.80
CA THR A 170 -22.20 -3.59 5.44
C THR A 170 -22.94 -4.87 5.83
N GLY A 171 -22.56 -6.00 5.24
CA GLY A 171 -23.25 -7.28 5.39
C GLY A 171 -24.34 -7.49 4.36
N THR A 172 -25.41 -8.19 4.76
CA THR A 172 -26.55 -8.54 3.89
C THR A 172 -27.82 -7.85 4.38
N GLU A 173 -28.90 -7.80 3.59
CA GLU A 173 -30.17 -7.22 4.06
C GLU A 173 -30.70 -7.89 5.34
N PHE A 174 -30.42 -9.18 5.56
CA PHE A 174 -30.83 -9.91 6.77
C PHE A 174 -29.99 -9.56 8.01
N LEU A 175 -28.72 -9.21 7.80
CA LEU A 175 -27.78 -8.84 8.87
C LEU A 175 -26.92 -7.69 8.36
N LYS A 176 -27.51 -6.49 8.40
CA LYS A 176 -26.89 -5.24 7.97
C LYS A 176 -26.44 -4.42 9.17
N PHE A 177 -25.28 -3.78 9.04
CA PHE A 177 -24.74 -2.86 10.04
C PHE A 177 -24.52 -1.49 9.41
N GLN A 178 -25.10 -0.45 10.00
CA GLN A 178 -25.05 0.91 9.45
C GLN A 178 -23.67 1.55 9.65
N LEU A 179 -22.96 1.78 8.56
CA LEU A 179 -21.67 2.45 8.53
C LEU A 179 -21.85 3.96 8.40
N VAL A 180 -21.01 4.71 9.11
CA VAL A 180 -20.84 6.16 8.91
C VAL A 180 -19.70 6.40 7.92
N SER A 181 -18.58 5.73 8.14
CA SER A 181 -17.42 5.80 7.26
C SER A 181 -16.53 4.56 7.38
N LEU A 182 -15.68 4.39 6.39
CA LEU A 182 -14.65 3.36 6.31
C LEU A 182 -13.29 4.01 6.13
N VAL A 183 -12.28 3.48 6.81
CA VAL A 183 -10.91 3.94 6.62
C VAL A 183 -9.93 2.78 6.77
N CYS A 184 -8.89 2.75 5.95
CA CYS A 184 -7.78 1.81 6.14
C CYS A 184 -6.70 2.49 6.97
N ARG A 185 -6.23 1.88 8.06
CA ARG A 185 -5.12 2.41 8.88
C ARG A 185 -4.08 1.33 9.12
N PRO A 186 -2.79 1.68 9.29
CA PRO A 186 -1.74 0.71 9.56
C PRO A 186 -2.02 -0.09 10.83
N ILE A 187 -1.69 -1.38 10.77
CA ILE A 187 -1.68 -2.23 11.95
C ILE A 187 -0.41 -1.88 12.73
N ILE A 188 -0.56 -1.14 13.81
CA ILE A 188 0.52 -0.97 14.78
C ILE A 188 0.75 -2.31 15.47
N SER A 189 1.65 -3.13 14.92
CA SER A 189 2.23 -4.25 15.66
C SER A 189 3.14 -3.64 16.72
N GLY A 190 2.61 -3.50 17.93
CA GLY A 190 3.41 -3.20 19.12
C GLY A 190 4.25 -4.39 19.54
#